data_AF-A0A535GY87-F1
#
_entry.id   AF-A0A535GY87-F1
#
_cell.length_a   1.000
_cell.length_b   1.000
_cell.length_c   1.000
_cell.angle_alpha   90.00
_cell.angle_beta   90.00
_cell.angle_gamma   90.00
#
_symmetry.space_group_name_H-M   'P 1'
#
loop_
_entity.id
_entity.type
_entity.pdbx_description
1 polymer ?
#
loop_
_entity_poly.entity_id
_entity_poly.type
_entity_poly.pdbx_seq_one_letter_code
_entity_poly.pdbx_strand_id
1 'polypeptide(L)' 'MGFLLSLWGEAQLPTESLVVSIRRQNELLFPRGSTVIEPDDLVTFLVSPSGEERLRAYLAERMERAEEPILLH' A
#
# COMPACT_ATOMS: atom_id res chain seq x y z
N MET A 1 18.48 8.21 -8.59
CA MET A 1 19.18 8.22 -7.29
C MET A 1 18.44 9.20 -6.40
N GLY A 2 17.71 8.73 -5.38
CA GLY A 2 17.06 9.60 -4.38
C GLY A 2 15.56 9.43 -4.18
N PHE A 3 15.06 8.21 -3.93
CA PHE A 3 13.76 7.99 -3.27
C PHE A 3 13.87 8.19 -1.75
N LEU A 4 14.56 9.25 -1.31
CA LEU A 4 14.78 9.48 0.11
C LEU A 4 13.54 10.15 0.73
N LEU A 5 12.90 9.39 1.63
CA LEU A 5 12.31 9.86 2.90
C LEU A 5 10.81 10.17 3.00
N SER A 6 9.94 9.87 2.04
CA SER A 6 8.50 10.20 2.23
C SER A 6 7.71 9.25 3.15
N LEU A 7 8.18 8.05 3.47
CA LEU A 7 7.42 7.12 4.32
C LEU A 7 8.30 6.42 5.34
N TRP A 8 8.39 7.02 6.52
CA TRP A 8 8.63 6.23 7.73
C TRP A 8 7.38 5.37 7.98
N GLY A 9 7.35 4.22 7.30
CA GLY A 9 7.20 2.91 7.93
C GLY A 9 5.82 2.37 8.24
N GLU A 10 4.75 3.15 8.36
CA GLU A 10 3.49 2.58 8.87
C GLU A 10 2.29 2.92 7.99
N ALA A 11 2.02 2.02 7.04
CA ALA A 11 0.68 1.90 6.48
C ALA A 11 -0.26 1.48 7.62
N GLN A 12 -1.02 2.43 8.16
CA GLN A 12 -2.09 2.16 9.12
C GLN A 12 -3.28 1.57 8.37
N LEU A 13 -3.14 0.31 7.99
CA LEU A 13 -4.23 -0.45 7.42
C LEU A 13 -5.39 -0.49 8.43
N PRO A 14 -6.64 -0.44 7.95
CA PRO A 14 -7.80 -0.70 8.79
C PRO A 14 -7.62 -2.00 9.58
N THR A 15 -8.00 -2.00 10.87
CA THR A 15 -7.81 -3.13 11.80
C THR A 15 -8.37 -4.46 11.31
N GLU A 16 -9.34 -4.41 10.39
CA GLU A 16 -10.03 -5.55 9.81
C GLU A 16 -9.40 -6.03 8.49
N SER A 17 -8.21 -5.55 8.15
CA SER A 17 -7.50 -5.89 6.91
C SER A 17 -6.07 -6.36 7.18
N LEU A 18 -5.61 -7.30 6.36
CA LEU A 18 -4.27 -7.89 6.42
C LEU A 18 -3.71 -8.06 5.01
N VAL A 19 -2.47 -7.65 4.77
CA VAL A 19 -1.75 -8.03 3.55
C VAL A 19 -1.32 -9.47 3.67
N VAL A 20 -1.75 -10.32 2.74
CA VAL A 20 -1.41 -11.76 2.75
C VAL A 20 -0.28 -12.09 1.79
N SER A 21 -0.17 -11.37 0.68
CA SER A 21 0.90 -11.56 -0.29
C SER A 21 1.09 -10.34 -1.17
N ILE A 22 2.31 -10.23 -1.68
CA ILE A 22 2.69 -9.26 -2.71
C ILE A 22 3.22 -10.07 -3.89
N ARG A 23 2.70 -9.81 -5.09
CA ARG A 23 3.28 -10.33 -6.33
C ARG A 23 4.05 -9.22 -7.02
N ARG A 24 5.36 -9.41 -7.15
CA ARG A 24 6.28 -8.47 -7.81
C ARG A 24 7.04 -9.20 -8.89
N GLN A 25 7.02 -8.69 -10.12
CA GLN A 25 7.78 -9.27 -11.24
C GLN A 25 7.62 -10.80 -11.37
N ASN A 26 6.39 -11.29 -11.16
CA ASN A 26 6.04 -12.72 -11.21
C ASN A 26 6.54 -13.59 -10.03
N GLU A 27 7.09 -12.98 -8.98
CA GLU A 27 7.45 -13.64 -7.72
C GLU A 27 6.41 -13.39 -6.63
N LEU A 28 6.25 -14.34 -5.71
CA LEU A 28 5.37 -14.21 -4.54
C LEU A 28 6.20 -13.89 -3.30
N LEU A 29 5.94 -12.74 -2.69
CA LEU A 29 6.58 -12.27 -1.47
C LEU A 29 5.61 -12.34 -0.30
N PHE A 30 6.08 -12.87 0.83
CA PHE A 30 5.36 -12.83 2.09
C PHE A 30 5.70 -11.52 2.83
N PRO A 31 4.71 -10.65 3.09
CA PRO A 31 4.95 -9.34 3.69
C PRO A 31 5.42 -9.48 5.14
N ARG A 32 6.37 -8.62 5.52
CA ARG A 32 6.82 -8.39 6.90
C ARG A 32 6.45 -6.96 7.29
N GLY A 33 6.54 -6.62 8.58
CA GLY A 33 6.30 -5.25 9.04
C GLY A 33 7.21 -4.20 8.39
N SER A 34 8.35 -4.61 7.83
CA SER A 34 9.28 -3.75 7.10
C SER A 34 9.17 -3.83 5.57
N THR A 35 8.20 -4.59 5.03
CA THR A 35 8.06 -4.75 3.58
C THR A 35 7.46 -3.49 2.98
N VAL A 36 8.17 -2.92 2.01
CA VAL A 36 7.74 -1.75 1.25
C VAL A 36 7.00 -2.22 0.00
N ILE A 37 5.77 -1.73 -0.17
CA ILE A 37 4.99 -1.89 -1.41
C ILE A 37 5.53 -0.89 -2.43
N GLU A 38 5.87 -1.39 -3.61
CA GLU A 38 6.43 -0.62 -4.73
C GLU A 38 5.38 -0.44 -5.84
N PRO A 39 5.58 0.50 -6.77
CA PRO A 39 4.78 0.55 -8.00
C PRO A 39 4.77 -0.80 -8.71
N ASP A 40 3.66 -1.11 -9.39
CA ASP A 40 3.41 -2.37 -10.11
C ASP A 40 3.29 -3.63 -9.24
N ASP A 41 3.38 -3.51 -7.91
CA ASP A 41 3.04 -4.61 -7.01
C ASP A 41 1.55 -4.95 -7.09
N LEU A 42 1.26 -6.25 -7.22
CA LEU A 42 -0.09 -6.77 -7.01
C LEU A 42 -0.20 -7.27 -5.57
N VAL A 43 -0.89 -6.50 -4.74
CA VAL A 43 -1.06 -6.76 -3.31
C VAL A 43 -2.39 -7.46 -3.06
N THR A 44 -2.35 -8.62 -2.40
CA THR A 44 -3.56 -9.33 -1.97
C THR A 44 -3.85 -9.01 -0.51
N PHE A 45 -5.08 -8.59 -0.23
CA PHE A 45 -5.57 -8.36 1.12
C PHE A 45 -6.57 -9.44 1.52
N LEU A 46 -6.51 -9.84 2.78
CA LEU A 46 -7.61 -10.51 3.47
C LEU A 46 -8.35 -9.45 4.29
N VAL A 47 -9.67 -9.35 4.14
CA VAL A 47 -10.49 -8.35 4.81
C VAL A 47 -11.81 -8.97 5.27
N SER A 48 -12.32 -8.52 6.42
CA SER A 48 -13.67 -8.89 6.85
C SER A 48 -14.73 -8.21 5.97
N PRO A 49 -15.96 -8.77 5.86
CA PRO A 49 -17.04 -8.10 5.14
C PRO A 49 -17.36 -6.68 5.66
N SER A 50 -17.23 -6.45 6.98
CA SER A 50 -17.44 -5.12 7.59
C SER A 50 -16.31 -4.12 7.28
N GLY A 51 -15.10 -4.62 7.04
CA GLY A 51 -13.92 -3.80 6.78
C GLY A 51 -13.69 -3.43 5.32
N GLU A 52 -14.39 -4.07 4.37
CA GLU A 52 -14.15 -3.90 2.93
C GLU A 52 -14.26 -2.44 2.48
N GLU A 53 -15.35 -1.76 2.85
CA GLU A 53 -15.57 -0.36 2.48
C GLU A 53 -14.49 0.57 3.04
N ARG A 54 -14.05 0.31 4.28
CA ARG A 54 -13.00 1.10 4.93
C ARG A 54 -11.64 0.91 4.26
N LEU A 55 -11.33 -0.31 3.81
CA LEU A 55 -10.13 -0.60 3.05
C LEU A 55 -10.17 0.09 1.68
N ARG A 56 -11.31 0.08 1.00
CA ARG A 56 -11.49 0.77 -0.30
C ARG A 56 -11.26 2.27 -0.16
N ALA A 57 -11.88 2.91 0.83
CA ALA A 57 -11.69 4.34 1.11
C ALA A 57 -10.22 4.68 1.41
N TYR A 58 -9.58 3.89 2.29
CA TYR A 58 -8.16 4.07 2.62
C TYR A 58 -7.25 3.99 1.38
N LEU A 59 -7.51 3.05 0.46
CA LEU A 59 -6.71 2.91 -0.76
C LEU A 59 -6.96 4.07 -1.75
N ALA A 60 -8.22 4.49 -1.93
CA ALA A 60 -8.57 5.60 -2.81
C ALA A 60 -7.88 6.91 -2.38
N GLU A 61 -7.98 7.27 -1.10
CA GLU A 61 -7.33 8.47 -0.54
C GLU A 61 -5.80 8.48 -0.78
N ARG A 62 -5.17 7.31 -0.75
CA ARG A 62 -3.72 7.17 -0.96
C ARG A 62 -3.32 7.20 -2.44
N MET A 63 -4.20 6.76 -3.33
CA MET A 63 -3.99 6.87 -4.78
C MET A 63 -4.14 8.33 -5.24
N GLU A 64 -5.15 9.05 -4.74
CA GLU A 64 -5.36 10.47 -5.07
C GLU A 64 -4.17 11.35 -4.66
N ARG A 65 -3.56 11.07 -3.49
CA ARG A 65 -2.33 11.76 -3.05
C ARG A 65 -1.09 11.40 -3.86
N ALA A 66 -1.07 10.27 -4.56
CA ALA A 66 0.05 9.90 -5.42
C ALA A 66 0.03 10.64 -6.77
N GLU A 67 -1.11 11.23 -7.13
CA GLU A 67 -1.30 11.95 -8.40
C GLU A 67 -1.20 13.48 -8.28
N GLU A 68 -1.02 14.04 -7.06
CA GLU A 68 -0.69 15.47 -6.93
C GLU A 68 0.61 15.75 -7.69
N PRO A 69 0.58 16.57 -8.75
CA PRO A 69 1.76 16.82 -9.55
C PRO A 69 2.79 17.48 -8.65
N ILE A 70 3.97 16.89 -8.59
CA ILE A 70 5.15 17.48 -7.97
C ILE A 70 5.41 18.78 -8.73
N LEU A 71 4.85 19.90 -8.26
CA LEU A 71 5.24 21.22 -8.74
C LEU A 71 6.70 21.39 -8.30
N LEU A 72 7.60 21.14 -9.26
CA LEU A 72 9.00 21.52 -9.17
C LEU A 72 9.06 23.04 -9.01
N HIS A 73 9.27 23.48 -7.77
CA HIS A 73 9.78 24.79 -7.40
C HIS A 73 11.18 24.62 -6.82
#